data_AF-A0A964EZ37-F1
#
_entry.id   AF-A0A964EZ37-F1
#
_cell.length_a   1.000
_cell.length_b   1.000
_cell.length_c   1.000
_cell.angle_alpha   90.00
_cell.angle_beta   90.00
_cell.angle_gamma   90.00
#
_symmetry.space_group_name_H-M   'P 1'
#
loop_
_entity.id
_entity.type
_entity.pdbx_description
1 polymer ?
#
loop_
_entity_poly.entity_id
_entity_poly.type
_entity_poly.pdbx_seq_one_letter_code
_entity_poly.pdbx_strand_id
1 'polypeptide(L)'
;MAEPVAHLLRCHQQIRRFSALLQLLAAEGGPRSPEARQAARGCARYLRESLPLHAEDEELSLSPRLATLRLGDTARAALARMMEQHDALEAALPPLLTSLDAFAEDGPVPALLLRERVVAVVPPLLTHIEAEEEVIFPVVDGLSDPVRRQIVQEMIARRQRRFLTAEGGRLSNLPGGSTPVRWASVEVSARRPTRGGANGGLG
;
A
#
# COMPACT_ATOMS: atom_id res chain seq x y z
N MET A 1 19.46 15.38 -1.16
CA MET A 1 19.05 14.11 -0.52
C MET A 1 17.69 13.72 -1.10
N ALA A 2 17.26 12.46 -1.03
CA ALA A 2 15.90 12.11 -1.44
C ALA A 2 14.91 12.73 -0.44
N GLU A 3 13.83 13.35 -0.93
CA GLU A 3 12.74 13.89 -0.10
C GLU A 3 11.56 12.90 -0.06
N PRO A 4 10.83 12.76 1.07
CA PRO A 4 9.70 11.83 1.19
C PRO A 4 8.67 12.00 0.07
N VAL A 5 8.21 13.24 -0.14
CA VAL A 5 7.18 13.57 -1.14
C VAL A 5 7.66 13.27 -2.55
N ALA A 6 8.90 13.62 -2.90
CA ALA A 6 9.46 13.29 -4.22
C ALA A 6 9.55 11.77 -4.46
N HIS A 7 9.74 10.98 -3.40
CA HIS A 7 9.69 9.52 -3.51
C HIS A 7 8.25 9.02 -3.73
N LEU A 8 7.29 9.47 -2.93
CA LEU A 8 5.89 9.06 -3.02
C LEU A 8 5.25 9.48 -4.34
N LEU A 9 5.56 10.68 -4.86
CA LEU A 9 5.13 11.12 -6.19
C LEU A 9 5.63 10.18 -7.31
N ARG A 10 6.83 9.61 -7.19
CA ARG A 10 7.30 8.58 -8.14
C ARG A 10 6.50 7.28 -8.00
N CYS A 11 6.10 6.91 -6.78
CA CYS A 11 5.17 5.80 -6.57
C CYS A 11 3.82 6.10 -7.24
N HIS A 12 3.28 7.31 -7.10
CA HIS A 12 2.01 7.72 -7.71
C HIS A 12 2.05 7.71 -9.24
N GLN A 13 3.18 8.07 -9.85
CA GLN A 13 3.38 7.92 -11.29
C GLN A 13 3.27 6.44 -11.73
N GLN A 14 3.80 5.51 -10.94
CA GLN A 14 3.62 4.08 -11.21
C GLN A 14 2.16 3.65 -11.01
N ILE A 15 1.49 4.14 -9.95
CA ILE A 15 0.07 3.85 -9.69
C ILE A 15 -0.78 4.25 -10.90
N ARG A 16 -0.59 5.47 -11.43
CA ARG A 16 -1.30 5.95 -12.62
C ARG A 16 -1.00 5.09 -13.85
N ARG A 17 0.27 4.72 -14.08
CA ARG A 17 0.67 3.86 -15.20
C ARG A 17 0.00 2.49 -15.13
N PHE A 18 0.05 1.81 -13.98
CA PHE A 18 -0.57 0.49 -13.83
C PHE A 18 -2.09 0.55 -13.84
N SER A 19 -2.68 1.64 -13.33
CA SER A 19 -4.12 1.90 -13.42
C SER A 19 -4.59 2.01 -14.88
N ALA A 20 -3.85 2.73 -15.73
CA ALA A 20 -4.15 2.80 -17.16
C ALA A 20 -4.04 1.43 -17.85
N LEU A 21 -3.03 0.64 -17.51
CA LEU A 21 -2.89 -0.73 -18.04
C LEU A 21 -4.04 -1.64 -17.62
N LEU A 22 -4.49 -1.56 -16.37
CA LEU A 22 -5.65 -2.32 -15.88
C LEU A 22 -6.93 -1.96 -16.63
N GLN A 23 -7.14 -0.66 -16.91
CA GLN A 23 -8.29 -0.21 -17.71
C GLN A 23 -8.24 -0.74 -19.15
N LEU A 24 -7.06 -0.77 -19.77
CA LEU A 24 -6.88 -1.36 -21.11
C LEU A 24 -7.20 -2.86 -21.11
N LEU A 25 -6.70 -3.62 -20.13
CA LEU A 25 -7.00 -5.05 -19.99
C LEU A 25 -8.50 -5.31 -19.77
N ALA A 26 -9.19 -4.47 -18.99
CA ALA A 26 -10.63 -4.58 -18.75
C ALA A 26 -11.51 -4.15 -19.95
N ALA A 27 -10.94 -3.42 -20.90
CA ALA A 27 -11.61 -3.05 -22.15
C ALA A 27 -11.49 -4.16 -23.22
N GLU A 28 -10.55 -5.10 -23.06
CA GLU A 28 -10.30 -6.17 -24.00
C GLU A 28 -11.49 -7.16 -24.05
N GLY A 29 -12.06 -7.33 -25.25
CA GLY A 29 -13.27 -8.15 -25.48
C GLY A 29 -13.04 -9.35 -26.40
N GLY A 30 -11.78 -9.72 -26.65
CA GLY A 30 -11.38 -10.75 -27.62
C GLY A 30 -10.34 -11.72 -27.09
N PRO A 31 -9.75 -12.56 -27.97
CA PRO A 31 -8.66 -13.46 -27.60
C PRO A 31 -7.49 -12.70 -26.99
N ARG A 32 -6.95 -13.20 -25.88
CA ARG A 32 -5.90 -12.51 -25.11
C ARG A 32 -4.55 -12.65 -25.80
N SER A 33 -3.97 -11.53 -26.23
CA SER A 33 -2.65 -11.56 -26.84
C SER A 33 -1.55 -11.96 -25.82
N PRO A 34 -0.40 -12.51 -26.26
CA PRO A 34 0.74 -12.75 -25.38
C PRO A 34 1.17 -11.51 -24.59
N GLU A 35 1.11 -10.33 -25.21
CA GLU A 35 1.43 -9.03 -24.61
C GLU A 35 0.42 -8.65 -23.53
N ALA A 36 -0.88 -8.85 -23.77
CA ALA A 36 -1.92 -8.62 -22.78
C ALA A 36 -1.73 -9.52 -21.55
N ARG A 37 -1.44 -10.80 -21.76
CA ARG A 37 -1.14 -11.73 -20.65
C ARG A 37 0.12 -11.31 -19.88
N GLN A 38 1.14 -10.83 -20.57
CA GLN A 38 2.34 -10.30 -19.92
C GLN A 38 2.05 -9.01 -19.13
N ALA A 39 1.21 -8.12 -19.65
CA ALA A 39 0.77 -6.92 -18.96
C ALA A 39 -0.03 -7.27 -17.70
N ALA A 40 -0.92 -8.26 -17.76
CA ALA A 40 -1.66 -8.76 -16.60
C ALA A 40 -0.72 -9.29 -15.50
N ARG A 41 0.31 -10.08 -15.85
CA ARG A 41 1.37 -10.50 -14.90
C ARG A 41 2.07 -9.31 -14.26
N GLY A 42 2.41 -8.31 -15.07
CA GLY A 42 3.05 -7.08 -14.59
C GLY A 42 2.17 -6.32 -13.60
N CYS A 43 0.89 -6.15 -13.91
CA CYS A 43 -0.08 -5.50 -13.02
C CYS A 43 -0.26 -6.28 -11.72
N ALA A 44 -0.45 -7.61 -11.79
CA ALA A 44 -0.62 -8.46 -10.62
C ALA A 44 0.60 -8.38 -9.68
N ARG A 45 1.82 -8.42 -10.24
CA ARG A 45 3.05 -8.25 -9.47
C ARG A 45 3.12 -6.87 -8.79
N TYR A 46 2.82 -5.80 -9.53
CA TYR A 46 2.84 -4.45 -8.98
C TYR A 46 1.86 -4.28 -7.82
N LEU A 47 0.61 -4.75 -8.00
CA LEU A 47 -0.43 -4.68 -6.98
C LEU A 47 -0.13 -5.54 -5.74
N ARG A 48 0.61 -6.65 -5.89
CA ARG A 48 1.04 -7.50 -4.76
C ARG A 48 2.21 -6.91 -3.98
N GLU A 49 3.17 -6.35 -4.69
CA GLU A 49 4.48 -6.07 -4.11
C GLU A 49 4.68 -4.58 -3.83
N SER A 50 4.37 -3.74 -4.82
CA SER A 50 4.74 -2.33 -4.80
C SER A 50 3.64 -1.44 -4.21
N LEU A 51 2.38 -1.71 -4.52
CA LEU A 51 1.26 -0.91 -3.99
C LEU A 51 1.17 -1.01 -2.45
N PRO A 52 1.26 -2.20 -1.82
CA PRO A 52 1.26 -2.30 -0.35
C PRO A 52 2.48 -1.65 0.29
N LEU A 53 3.65 -1.63 -0.38
CA LEU A 53 4.82 -0.92 0.12
C LEU A 53 4.61 0.59 0.19
N HIS A 54 3.84 1.15 -0.74
CA HIS A 54 3.49 2.57 -0.72
C HIS A 54 2.52 2.87 0.43
N ALA A 55 1.42 2.10 0.55
CA ALA A 55 0.49 2.26 1.67
C ALA A 55 1.19 2.12 3.03
N GLU A 56 2.09 1.14 3.18
CA GLU A 56 2.92 1.01 4.39
C GLU A 56 3.76 2.27 4.66
N ASP A 57 4.28 2.95 3.62
CA ASP A 57 5.10 4.17 3.76
C ASP A 57 4.25 5.32 4.32
N GLU A 58 3.03 5.51 3.83
CA GLU A 58 2.08 6.44 4.46
C GLU A 58 1.75 6.03 5.89
N GLU A 59 1.30 4.79 6.10
CA GLU A 59 0.70 4.34 7.37
C GLU A 59 1.68 4.29 8.52
N LEU A 60 2.91 3.82 8.28
CA LEU A 60 3.88 3.58 9.33
C LEU A 60 4.87 4.74 9.48
N SER A 61 5.09 5.52 8.43
CA SER A 61 6.07 6.61 8.44
C SER A 61 5.43 8.01 8.41
N LEU A 62 4.36 8.25 7.65
CA LEU A 62 3.71 9.57 7.64
C LEU A 62 2.66 9.73 8.73
N SER A 63 1.64 8.88 8.73
CA SER A 63 0.45 9.00 9.58
C SER A 63 0.76 9.22 11.06
N PRO A 64 1.68 8.47 11.71
CA PRO A 64 1.98 8.65 13.12
C PRO A 64 2.58 10.02 13.44
N ARG A 65 3.31 10.62 12.49
CA ARG A 65 3.91 11.95 12.65
C ARG A 65 2.86 13.03 12.44
N LEU A 66 2.06 12.92 11.39
CA LEU A 66 0.99 13.87 11.07
C LEU A 66 -0.07 13.92 12.19
N ALA A 67 -0.37 12.78 12.82
CA ALA A 67 -1.30 12.70 13.96
C ALA A 67 -0.84 13.48 15.20
N THR A 68 0.46 13.75 15.35
CA THR A 68 0.99 14.55 16.47
C THR A 68 0.90 16.06 16.24
N LEU A 69 0.64 16.48 15.00
CA LEU A 69 0.58 17.89 14.63
C LEU A 69 -0.79 18.50 14.95
N ARG A 70 -0.80 19.82 15.16
CA ARG A 70 -2.05 20.61 15.18
C ARG A 70 -2.52 20.89 13.76
N LEU A 71 -3.08 19.88 13.11
CA LEU A 71 -3.65 19.98 11.77
C LEU A 71 -4.93 20.83 11.75
N GLY A 72 -5.15 21.57 10.67
CA GLY A 72 -6.46 22.13 10.35
C GLY A 72 -7.47 21.03 10.00
N ASP A 73 -8.76 21.35 10.03
CA ASP A 73 -9.85 20.36 9.90
C ASP A 73 -9.78 19.59 8.57
N THR A 74 -9.46 20.27 7.46
CA THR A 74 -9.29 19.64 6.15
C THR A 74 -8.21 18.57 6.15
N ALA A 75 -7.01 18.88 6.66
CA ALA A 75 -5.89 17.92 6.69
C ALA A 75 -6.15 16.76 7.66
N ARG A 76 -6.82 17.03 8.79
CA ARG A 76 -7.24 16.00 9.74
C ARG A 76 -8.25 15.02 9.12
N ALA A 77 -9.26 15.55 8.42
CA ALA A 77 -10.27 14.74 7.74
C ALA A 77 -9.66 13.94 6.59
N ALA A 78 -8.76 14.56 5.81
CA ALA A 78 -8.04 13.87 4.73
C ALA A 78 -7.18 12.72 5.28
N LEU A 79 -6.46 12.91 6.38
CA LEU A 79 -5.64 11.85 6.99
C LEU A 79 -6.50 10.67 7.47
N ALA A 80 -7.65 10.93 8.10
CA ALA A 80 -8.58 9.87 8.51
C ALA A 80 -9.14 9.12 7.30
N ARG A 81 -9.55 9.86 6.26
CA ARG A 81 -10.09 9.29 5.02
C ARG A 81 -9.06 8.46 4.26
N MET A 82 -7.80 8.88 4.23
CA MET A 82 -6.68 8.15 3.64
C MET A 82 -6.59 6.73 4.22
N MET A 83 -6.63 6.61 5.56
CA MET A 83 -6.61 5.31 6.25
C MET A 83 -7.83 4.44 5.90
N GLU A 84 -9.04 5.02 5.87
CA GLU A 84 -10.25 4.29 5.47
C GLU A 84 -10.18 3.81 4.01
N GLN A 85 -9.62 4.62 3.13
CA GLN A 85 -9.42 4.27 1.72
C GLN A 85 -8.42 3.13 1.56
N HIS A 86 -7.36 3.09 2.37
CA HIS A 86 -6.42 1.97 2.38
C HIS A 86 -7.11 0.66 2.74
N ASP A 87 -7.88 0.63 3.85
CA ASP A 87 -8.63 -0.56 4.26
C ASP A 87 -9.59 -1.06 3.15
N ALA A 88 -10.28 -0.13 2.49
CA ALA A 88 -11.20 -0.46 1.41
C ALA A 88 -10.48 -1.01 0.16
N LEU A 89 -9.36 -0.40 -0.24
CA LEU A 89 -8.55 -0.86 -1.36
C LEU A 89 -7.91 -2.22 -1.06
N GLU A 90 -7.44 -2.42 0.17
CA GLU A 90 -6.92 -3.69 0.66
C GLU A 90 -7.93 -4.82 0.49
N ALA A 91 -9.18 -4.60 0.89
CA ALA A 91 -10.24 -5.58 0.72
C ALA A 91 -10.58 -5.85 -0.77
N ALA A 92 -10.41 -4.86 -1.65
CA ALA A 92 -10.74 -4.97 -3.06
C ALA A 92 -9.65 -5.63 -3.92
N LEU A 93 -8.39 -5.66 -3.46
CA LEU A 93 -7.27 -6.21 -4.24
C LEU A 93 -7.35 -7.73 -4.48
N PRO A 94 -7.63 -8.62 -3.51
CA PRO A 94 -7.53 -10.06 -3.72
C PRO A 94 -8.39 -10.58 -4.89
N PRO A 95 -9.67 -10.19 -5.03
CA PRO A 95 -10.48 -10.63 -6.17
C PRO A 95 -9.95 -10.12 -7.53
N LEU A 96 -9.38 -8.92 -7.58
CA LEU A 96 -8.74 -8.40 -8.79
C LEU A 96 -7.47 -9.20 -9.12
N LEU A 97 -6.64 -9.50 -8.11
CA LEU A 97 -5.43 -10.30 -8.27
C LEU A 97 -5.73 -11.70 -8.81
N THR A 98 -6.75 -12.38 -8.30
CA THR A 98 -7.21 -13.67 -8.85
C THR A 98 -7.61 -13.55 -10.32
N SER A 99 -8.32 -12.48 -10.68
CA SER A 99 -8.76 -12.24 -12.06
C SER A 99 -7.57 -12.00 -12.99
N LEU A 100 -6.54 -11.27 -12.52
CA LEU A 100 -5.33 -11.00 -13.29
C LEU A 100 -4.45 -12.24 -13.46
N ASP A 101 -4.34 -13.11 -12.46
CA ASP A 101 -3.63 -14.38 -12.59
C ASP A 101 -4.33 -15.30 -13.59
N ALA A 102 -5.66 -15.43 -13.49
CA ALA A 102 -6.43 -16.18 -14.47
C ALA A 102 -6.28 -15.58 -15.88
N PHE A 103 -6.26 -14.24 -16.00
CA PHE A 103 -6.01 -13.59 -17.29
C PHE A 103 -4.62 -13.94 -17.84
N ALA A 104 -3.59 -13.84 -17.01
CA ALA A 104 -2.18 -14.07 -17.36
C ALA A 104 -1.90 -15.50 -17.84
N GLU A 105 -2.56 -16.48 -17.23
CA GLU A 105 -2.42 -17.91 -17.54
C GLU A 105 -3.41 -18.39 -18.62
N ASP A 106 -4.09 -17.45 -19.29
CA ASP A 106 -5.14 -17.76 -20.28
C ASP A 106 -6.30 -18.60 -19.71
N GLY A 107 -6.51 -18.54 -18.40
CA GLY A 107 -7.57 -19.23 -17.68
C GLY A 107 -8.93 -18.54 -17.74
N PRO A 108 -9.98 -19.15 -17.18
CA PRO A 108 -11.33 -18.61 -17.23
C PRO A 108 -11.44 -17.34 -16.37
N VAL A 109 -11.66 -16.19 -17.01
CA VAL A 109 -12.10 -14.95 -16.36
C VAL A 109 -13.05 -14.21 -17.31
N PRO A 110 -14.35 -14.06 -16.95
CA PRO A 110 -15.29 -13.29 -17.75
C PRO A 110 -14.85 -11.83 -17.87
N ALA A 111 -14.92 -11.26 -19.08
CA ALA A 111 -14.52 -9.86 -19.32
C ALA A 111 -15.30 -8.87 -18.44
N LEU A 112 -16.61 -9.11 -18.23
CA LEU A 112 -17.44 -8.29 -17.36
C LEU A 112 -16.95 -8.35 -15.90
N LEU A 113 -16.60 -9.54 -15.40
CA LEU A 113 -16.08 -9.70 -14.04
C LEU A 113 -14.74 -8.97 -13.86
N LEU A 114 -13.81 -9.10 -14.81
CA LEU A 114 -12.55 -8.34 -14.76
C LEU A 114 -12.81 -6.83 -14.72
N ARG A 115 -13.73 -6.34 -15.56
CA ARG A 115 -14.12 -4.93 -15.57
C ARG A 115 -14.68 -4.46 -14.24
N GLU A 116 -15.60 -5.21 -13.63
CA GLU A 116 -16.14 -4.90 -12.31
C GLU A 116 -15.04 -4.81 -11.25
N ARG A 117 -14.09 -5.76 -11.25
CA ARG A 117 -12.96 -5.74 -10.30
C ARG A 117 -11.99 -4.58 -10.54
N VAL A 118 -11.75 -4.20 -11.80
CA VAL A 118 -10.93 -3.02 -12.12
C VAL A 118 -11.63 -1.73 -11.68
N VAL A 119 -12.96 -1.61 -11.89
CA VAL A 119 -13.74 -0.45 -11.43
C VAL A 119 -13.81 -0.35 -9.91
N ALA A 120 -13.77 -1.48 -9.19
CA ALA A 120 -13.74 -1.48 -7.73
C ALA A 120 -12.41 -0.96 -7.14
N VAL A 121 -11.32 -0.95 -7.91
CA VAL A 121 -9.97 -0.57 -7.43
C VAL A 121 -9.48 0.73 -8.05
N VAL A 122 -9.53 0.87 -9.37
CA VAL A 122 -8.81 1.93 -10.08
C VAL A 122 -9.34 3.34 -9.79
N PRO A 123 -10.64 3.65 -9.97
CA PRO A 123 -11.15 4.99 -9.66
C PRO A 123 -10.95 5.39 -8.19
N PRO A 124 -11.23 4.53 -7.18
CA PRO A 124 -10.93 4.84 -5.79
C PRO A 124 -9.44 5.10 -5.54
N LEU A 125 -8.55 4.30 -6.13
CA LEU A 125 -7.10 4.45 -6.00
C LEU A 125 -6.60 5.76 -6.60
N LEU A 126 -7.11 6.17 -7.77
CA LEU A 126 -6.75 7.45 -8.39
C LEU A 126 -7.26 8.65 -7.58
N THR A 127 -8.50 8.59 -7.11
CA THR A 127 -9.07 9.64 -6.23
C THR A 127 -8.27 9.77 -4.93
N HIS A 128 -7.79 8.63 -4.41
CA HIS A 128 -7.01 8.57 -3.18
C HIS A 128 -5.65 9.28 -3.35
N ILE A 129 -4.85 8.93 -4.36
CA ILE A 129 -3.53 9.56 -4.57
C ILE A 129 -3.64 11.06 -4.93
N GLU A 130 -4.74 11.48 -5.55
CA GLU A 130 -5.02 12.90 -5.82
C GLU A 130 -5.24 13.67 -4.51
N ALA A 131 -6.06 13.13 -3.59
CA ALA A 131 -6.30 13.76 -2.30
C ALA A 131 -5.01 13.84 -1.44
N GLU A 132 -4.15 12.83 -1.52
CA GLU A 132 -2.85 12.86 -0.85
C GLU A 132 -1.93 13.96 -1.39
N GLU A 133 -1.83 14.07 -2.72
CA GLU A 133 -1.02 15.09 -3.39
C GLU A 133 -1.50 16.51 -3.05
N GLU A 134 -2.81 16.72 -2.99
CA GLU A 134 -3.41 18.03 -2.75
C GLU A 134 -3.40 18.45 -1.28
N VAL A 135 -3.56 17.50 -0.34
CA VAL A 135 -3.84 17.82 1.07
C VAL A 135 -2.77 17.29 2.02
N ILE A 136 -2.28 16.07 1.80
CA ILE A 136 -1.35 15.41 2.75
C ILE A 136 0.09 15.83 2.48
N PHE A 137 0.55 15.77 1.23
CA PHE A 137 1.94 16.08 0.87
C PHE A 137 2.39 17.50 1.22
N PRO A 138 1.55 18.55 1.09
CA PRO A 138 1.92 19.88 1.58
C PRO A 138 2.21 19.92 3.09
N VAL A 139 1.51 19.11 3.89
CA VAL A 139 1.76 18.99 5.34
C VAL A 139 3.09 18.27 5.59
N VAL A 140 3.40 17.24 4.80
CA VAL A 140 4.67 16.48 4.88
C VAL A 140 5.85 17.39 4.52
N ASP A 141 5.73 18.22 3.49
CA ASP A 141 6.76 19.20 3.10
C ASP A 141 7.01 20.24 4.20
N GLY A 142 5.97 20.59 4.97
CA GLY A 142 6.07 21.48 6.12
C GLY A 142 6.74 20.87 7.36
N LEU A 143 7.05 19.57 7.38
CA LEU A 143 7.79 18.94 8.48
C LEU A 143 9.22 19.48 8.56
N SER A 144 9.88 19.32 9.71
CA SER A 144 11.30 19.70 9.82
C SER A 144 12.21 18.72 9.07
N ASP A 145 13.34 19.21 8.55
CA ASP A 145 14.29 18.37 7.80
C ASP A 145 14.73 17.09 8.55
N PRO A 146 15.01 17.11 9.88
CA PRO A 146 15.33 15.89 10.61
C PRO A 146 14.23 14.84 10.51
N VAL A 147 12.96 15.26 10.60
CA VAL A 147 11.80 14.36 10.51
C VAL A 147 11.67 13.81 9.08
N ARG A 148 11.78 14.65 8.05
CA ARG A 148 11.74 14.20 6.64
C ARG A 148 12.86 13.20 6.33
N ARG A 149 14.08 13.44 6.83
CA ARG A 149 15.20 12.47 6.67
C ARG A 149 14.92 11.13 7.34
N GLN A 150 14.32 11.14 8.53
CA GLN A 150 13.98 9.90 9.23
C GLN A 150 12.93 9.09 8.45
N ILE A 151 11.90 9.75 7.91
CA ILE A 151 10.90 9.11 7.04
C ILE A 151 11.58 8.42 5.86
N VAL A 152 12.47 9.10 5.15
CA VAL A 152 13.20 8.52 4.00
C VAL A 152 14.01 7.29 4.41
N GLN A 153 14.69 7.34 5.56
CA GLN A 153 15.44 6.19 6.08
C GLN A 153 14.53 4.98 6.34
N GLU A 154 13.35 5.19 6.93
CA GLU A 154 12.38 4.14 7.19
C GLU A 154 11.84 3.50 5.90
N MET A 155 11.50 4.33 4.91
CA MET A 155 11.01 3.89 3.58
C MET A 155 12.07 3.09 2.81
N ILE A 156 13.34 3.49 2.88
CA ILE A 156 14.47 2.75 2.29
C ILE A 156 14.67 1.42 3.01
N ALA A 157 14.71 1.44 4.35
CA ALA A 157 14.90 0.24 5.17
C ALA A 157 13.80 -0.81 4.92
N ARG A 158 12.55 -0.38 4.70
CA ARG A 158 11.45 -1.30 4.38
C ARG A 158 11.66 -2.04 3.07
N ARG A 159 12.10 -1.34 2.04
CA ARG A 159 12.41 -1.94 0.73
C ARG A 159 13.60 -2.89 0.81
N GLN A 160 14.65 -2.52 1.55
CA GLN A 160 15.80 -3.40 1.79
C GLN A 160 15.40 -4.68 2.51
N ARG A 161 14.55 -4.59 3.54
CA ARG A 161 14.03 -5.79 4.24
C ARG A 161 13.23 -6.70 3.31
N ARG A 162 12.32 -6.15 2.51
CA ARG A 162 11.54 -6.96 1.55
C ARG A 162 12.42 -7.60 0.47
N PHE A 163 13.50 -6.94 0.05
CA PHE A 163 14.46 -7.51 -0.88
C PHE A 163 15.20 -8.72 -0.28
N LEU A 164 15.70 -8.57 0.96
CA LEU A 164 16.42 -9.64 1.66
C LEU A 164 15.51 -10.84 2.00
N THR A 165 14.25 -10.61 2.36
CA THR A 165 13.31 -11.72 2.59
C THR A 165 12.94 -12.44 1.29
N ALA A 166 12.81 -11.72 0.17
CA ALA A 166 12.57 -12.32 -1.14
C ALA A 166 13.78 -13.12 -1.66
N GLU A 167 15.01 -12.67 -1.39
CA GLU A 167 16.23 -13.42 -1.71
C GLU A 167 16.43 -14.64 -0.81
N GLY A 168 16.18 -14.50 0.50
CA GLY A 168 16.23 -15.62 1.44
C GLY A 168 15.15 -16.69 1.19
N GLY A 169 13.96 -16.27 0.77
CA GLY A 169 12.85 -17.18 0.41
C GLY A 169 13.05 -17.92 -0.92
N ARG A 170 13.91 -17.43 -1.82
CA ARG A 170 14.31 -18.19 -3.01
C ARG A 170 15.15 -19.43 -2.69
N LEU A 171 15.63 -19.58 -1.45
CA LEU A 171 16.35 -20.76 -0.97
C LEU A 171 15.48 -21.73 -0.15
N SER A 172 14.20 -21.45 0.10
CA SER A 172 13.28 -22.32 0.85
C SER A 172 11.97 -22.54 0.09
N ASN A 173 11.95 -23.59 -0.73
CA ASN A 173 10.74 -24.05 -1.41
C ASN A 173 9.84 -24.82 -0.42
N LEU A 174 8.73 -24.21 0.02
CA LEU A 174 7.59 -24.89 0.67
C LEU A 174 6.27 -24.39 0.06
N PRO A 175 5.25 -25.26 -0.12
CA PRO A 175 4.05 -24.90 -0.87
C PRO A 175 3.09 -24.03 -0.04
N GLY A 176 2.82 -22.83 -0.56
CA GLY A 176 1.48 -22.31 -0.81
C GLY A 176 0.49 -22.26 0.35
N GLY A 177 0.63 -21.24 1.20
CA GLY A 177 -0.48 -20.68 2.00
C GLY A 177 -0.44 -19.17 1.91
N SER A 178 -1.23 -18.58 1.00
CA SER A 178 -1.38 -17.14 0.87
C SER A 178 -2.13 -16.60 2.08
N THR A 179 -1.41 -16.19 3.12
CA THR A 179 -1.99 -15.43 4.22
C THR A 179 -2.37 -14.04 3.70
N PRO A 180 -3.56 -13.51 4.05
CA PRO A 180 -3.90 -12.13 3.72
C PRO A 180 -2.98 -11.23 4.53
N VAL A 181 -2.11 -10.51 3.85
CA VAL A 181 -1.24 -9.51 4.46
C VAL A 181 -2.11 -8.28 4.69
N ARG A 182 -2.49 -8.00 5.95
CA ARG A 182 -2.85 -6.63 6.33
C ARG A 182 -1.68 -5.72 6.02
N TRP A 183 -1.88 -4.66 5.25
CA TRP A 183 -0.83 -3.72 4.82
C TRP A 183 -0.04 -3.19 6.02
N ALA A 184 -0.71 -2.92 7.14
CA ALA A 184 -0.07 -2.86 8.44
C ALA A 184 -0.50 -4.03 9.33
N SER A 185 0.33 -5.07 9.43
CA SER A 185 0.35 -5.89 10.64
C SER A 185 1.03 -5.09 11.74
N VAL A 186 0.22 -4.39 12.54
CA VAL A 186 0.68 -3.71 13.76
C VAL A 186 1.00 -4.78 14.81
N GLU A 187 2.27 -5.19 14.94
CA GLU A 187 2.76 -5.73 16.21
C GLU A 187 3.04 -4.56 17.16
N VAL A 188 2.00 -4.01 17.77
CA VAL A 188 2.17 -3.23 19.01
C VAL A 188 2.55 -4.23 20.09
N SER A 189 3.86 -4.41 20.29
CA SER A 189 4.38 -4.94 21.55
C SER A 189 4.07 -3.92 22.65
N ALA A 190 2.87 -4.01 23.22
CA ALA A 190 2.51 -3.25 24.39
C ALA A 190 3.42 -3.69 25.55
N ARG A 191 4.46 -2.91 25.85
CA ARG A 191 5.13 -2.99 27.15
C ARG A 191 4.08 -2.66 28.21
N ARG A 192 3.69 -3.68 28.99
CA ARG A 192 2.89 -3.50 30.21
C ARG A 192 3.60 -2.49 31.11
N PRO A 193 2.93 -1.45 31.62
CA PRO A 193 3.44 -0.72 32.76
C PRO A 193 3.38 -1.64 33.98
N THR A 194 4.53 -1.87 34.62
CA THR A 194 4.58 -2.48 35.94
C THR A 194 3.85 -1.55 36.91
N ARG A 195 2.63 -1.91 37.29
CA ARG A 195 1.94 -1.30 38.43
C ARG A 195 2.80 -1.53 39.66
N GLY A 196 3.24 -0.44 40.28
CA GLY A 196 3.71 -0.46 41.66
C GLY A 196 2.61 -0.99 42.56
N GLY A 197 2.93 -2.04 43.31
CA GLY A 197 2.19 -2.42 44.50
C GLY A 197 2.90 -1.80 45.69
N ALA A 198 2.40 -0.65 46.15
CA ALA A 198 2.60 -0.26 47.53
C ALA A 198 1.60 -1.07 48.36
N ASN A 199 2.08 -1.78 49.38
CA ASN A 199 1.28 -2.02 50.57
C ASN A 199 2.20 -1.90 51.79
N GLY A 200 2.00 -0.84 52.56
CA GLY A 200 2.53 -0.71 53.90
C GLY A 200 1.68 -1.51 54.90
N GLY A 201 2.24 -1.78 56.07
CA GLY A 201 1.45 -2.25 57.21
C GLY A 201 2.24 -3.04 58.24
N LEU A 202 2.79 -2.31 59.22
CA LEU A 202 2.74 -2.57 60.67
C LEU A 202 2.90 -4.02 61.17
N GLY A 203 3.98 -4.24 61.92
CA GLY A 203 4.24 -5.41 62.77
C GLY A 203 5.67 -5.41 63.27
#